data_AF-A0A2C5XGV7-F1
#
_entry.id   AF-A0A2C5XGV7-F1
#
_cell.length_a   1.000
_cell.length_b   1.000
_cell.length_c   1.000
_cell.angle_alpha   90.00
_cell.angle_beta   90.00
_cell.angle_gamma   90.00
#
_symmetry.space_group_name_H-M   'P 1'
#
loop_
_entity.id
_entity.type
_entity.pdbx_description
1 polymer ?
#
loop_
_entity_poly.entity_id
_entity_poly.type
_entity_poly.pdbx_seq_one_letter_code
_entity_poly.pdbx_strand_id
1 'polypeptide(L)'
;MSGKRKLPLLELNRRVRARRQEDWEPEAATCESGDSDHGEDDDASEASTSKSESHSQEEASESDAEAPPKVDTSSISFGALARAQASLAPSSRSKNPRSKSPLLLAPTSTRRKPDSKPQSKPKRSSKHAPQEITSKKPVSRRRDLPSTSVRAKPRDPRFDSLVNQSYDEVKARRAYAFLDEYRDSEVAELRAQAKRTKDADAKEQIKRRIMSLESKKRAQQRKDDEMRLLAEHRRQEKELVAQGKKPFYLKRSEQKKQLLTKRFESLTKSQVDRAIERKRKKVAGQEKKELGALQRVRSRH
;
A
#
# COMPACT_ATOMS: atom_id res chain seq x y z
N MET A 1 16.75 -60.78 6.09
CA MET A 1 15.68 -60.10 6.85
C MET A 1 15.59 -58.64 6.41
N SER A 2 14.79 -58.35 5.38
CA SER A 2 14.69 -57.02 4.75
C SER A 2 13.79 -56.07 5.56
N GLY A 3 14.36 -54.99 6.10
CA GLY A 3 13.64 -53.98 6.88
C GLY A 3 12.69 -53.13 6.02
N LYS A 4 11.38 -53.28 6.26
CA LYS A 4 10.32 -52.50 5.61
C LYS A 4 10.38 -51.05 6.10
N ARG A 5 10.68 -50.10 5.20
CA ARG A 5 10.59 -48.66 5.45
C ARG A 5 9.12 -48.22 5.36
N LYS A 6 8.58 -47.63 6.43
CA LYS A 6 7.24 -47.01 6.44
C LYS A 6 7.31 -45.65 5.75
N LEU A 7 6.54 -45.46 4.68
CA LEU A 7 6.32 -44.16 4.04
C LEU A 7 5.33 -43.33 4.89
N PRO A 8 5.48 -41.99 4.97
CA PRO A 8 4.50 -41.16 5.63
C PRO A 8 3.20 -41.10 4.80
N LEU A 9 2.08 -41.41 5.45
CA LEU A 9 0.73 -41.32 4.89
C LEU A 9 0.46 -39.85 4.49
N LEU A 10 0.38 -39.58 3.18
CA LEU A 10 -0.08 -38.30 2.66
C LEU A 10 -1.53 -38.07 3.14
N GLU A 11 -1.80 -36.87 3.67
CA GLU A 11 -3.10 -36.45 4.17
C GLU A 11 -4.15 -36.34 3.05
N LEU A 12 -4.61 -37.49 2.55
CA LEU A 12 -5.64 -37.64 1.52
C LEU A 12 -7.07 -37.43 2.06
N ASN A 13 -7.23 -37.02 3.33
CA ASN A 13 -8.52 -36.83 3.99
C ASN A 13 -8.83 -35.37 4.33
N ARG A 14 -8.43 -34.42 3.48
CA ARG A 14 -9.05 -33.09 3.48
C ARG A 14 -10.31 -33.17 2.63
N ARG A 15 -11.49 -33.24 3.26
CA ARG A 15 -12.78 -33.07 2.56
C ARG A 15 -12.76 -31.74 1.82
N VAL A 16 -12.70 -31.82 0.49
CA VAL A 16 -12.91 -30.67 -0.40
C VAL A 16 -14.37 -30.24 -0.19
N ARG A 17 -14.59 -29.01 0.29
CA ARG A 17 -15.93 -28.41 0.26
C ARG A 17 -16.31 -28.24 -1.21
N ALA A 18 -17.43 -28.84 -1.63
CA ALA A 18 -18.00 -28.57 -2.95
C ALA A 18 -18.20 -27.06 -3.10
N ARG A 19 -17.58 -26.45 -4.13
CA ARG A 19 -17.99 -25.14 -4.60
C ARG A 19 -19.43 -25.28 -5.07
N ARG A 20 -20.34 -24.48 -4.51
CA ARG A 20 -21.69 -24.30 -5.05
C ARG A 20 -21.51 -23.91 -6.52
N GLN A 21 -21.90 -24.80 -7.43
CA GLN A 21 -22.03 -24.45 -8.83
C GLN A 21 -23.20 -23.47 -8.89
N GLU A 22 -22.92 -22.23 -9.26
CA GLU A 22 -23.96 -21.33 -9.71
C GLU A 22 -24.23 -21.75 -11.14
N ASP A 23 -25.40 -22.36 -11.37
CA ASP A 23 -25.91 -22.66 -12.70
C ASP A 23 -25.95 -21.35 -13.47
N TRP A 24 -25.03 -21.20 -14.43
CA TRP A 24 -24.99 -20.06 -15.32
C TRP A 24 -26.02 -20.31 -16.43
N GLU A 25 -27.24 -19.83 -16.22
CA GLU A 25 -28.22 -19.68 -17.30
C GLU A 25 -27.96 -18.36 -18.04
N PRO A 26 -27.94 -18.35 -19.39
CA PRO A 26 -27.79 -17.13 -20.16
C PRO A 26 -29.13 -16.36 -20.16
N GLU A 27 -29.29 -15.43 -19.22
CA GLU A 27 -30.36 -14.43 -19.24
C GLU A 27 -30.11 -13.43 -20.38
N ALA A 28 -31.17 -13.18 -21.14
CA ALA A 28 -31.19 -12.38 -22.35
C ALA A 28 -30.76 -10.92 -22.10
N ALA A 29 -30.07 -10.35 -23.08
CA ALA A 29 -29.52 -9.00 -23.05
C ALA A 29 -30.57 -7.92 -22.74
N THR A 30 -30.51 -7.38 -21.52
CA THR A 30 -30.97 -6.02 -21.23
C THR A 30 -29.77 -5.08 -21.36
N CYS A 31 -29.82 -4.26 -22.41
CA CYS A 31 -28.89 -3.20 -22.70
C CYS A 31 -29.05 -2.04 -21.70
N GLU A 32 -28.34 -2.11 -20.57
CA GLU A 32 -28.09 -0.93 -19.75
C GLU A 32 -26.81 -0.24 -20.24
N SER A 33 -27.02 0.83 -20.99
CA SER A 33 -25.99 1.75 -21.49
C SER A 33 -25.12 2.26 -20.34
N GLY A 34 -23.91 1.70 -20.23
CA GLY A 34 -22.84 2.25 -19.42
C GLY A 34 -22.32 3.54 -20.05
N ASP A 35 -22.93 4.65 -19.65
CA ASP A 35 -22.48 6.02 -19.92
C ASP A 35 -21.01 6.18 -19.50
N SER A 36 -20.13 6.02 -20.49
CA SER A 36 -18.72 6.33 -20.39
C SER A 36 -18.56 7.73 -20.96
N ASP A 37 -18.91 8.75 -20.16
CA ASP A 37 -18.78 10.15 -20.53
C ASP A 37 -17.33 10.48 -20.88
N HIS A 38 -17.11 10.54 -22.19
CA HIS A 38 -15.88 10.83 -22.88
C HIS A 38 -15.92 12.33 -23.17
N GLY A 39 -15.19 13.12 -22.39
CA GLY A 39 -15.13 14.57 -22.58
C GLY A 39 -14.51 14.93 -23.91
N GLU A 40 -15.36 15.19 -24.89
CA GLU A 40 -15.06 15.92 -26.12
C GLU A 40 -15.06 17.42 -25.77
N ASP A 41 -13.92 18.07 -26.00
CA ASP A 41 -13.81 19.53 -25.93
C ASP A 41 -14.40 20.11 -27.22
N ASP A 42 -15.66 20.54 -27.18
CA ASP A 42 -16.26 21.41 -28.20
C ASP A 42 -16.29 22.87 -27.70
N ASP A 43 -15.73 23.72 -28.55
CA ASP A 43 -15.60 25.17 -28.41
C ASP A 43 -16.95 25.82 -28.73
N ALA A 44 -17.60 26.40 -27.71
CA ALA A 44 -18.68 27.35 -27.93
C ALA A 44 -18.80 28.29 -26.73
N SER A 45 -18.48 29.56 -27.01
CA SER A 45 -18.75 30.74 -26.22
C SER A 45 -20.20 30.81 -25.73
N GLU A 46 -20.41 31.15 -24.46
CA GLU A 46 -21.34 32.21 -24.08
C GLU A 46 -21.00 32.75 -22.68
N ALA A 47 -21.10 34.07 -22.56
CA ALA A 47 -20.69 34.84 -21.41
C ALA A 47 -21.73 34.81 -20.29
N SER A 48 -21.29 34.77 -19.03
CA SER A 48 -21.98 35.50 -17.96
C SER A 48 -21.04 35.75 -16.77
N THR A 49 -20.68 37.02 -16.67
CA THR A 49 -20.09 37.71 -15.53
C THR A 49 -20.91 37.54 -14.26
N SER A 50 -20.26 37.10 -13.17
CA SER A 50 -20.49 37.69 -11.85
C SER A 50 -19.21 37.61 -11.02
N LYS A 51 -18.68 38.79 -10.75
CA LYS A 51 -17.45 39.05 -10.00
C LYS A 51 -17.87 39.30 -8.55
N SER A 52 -17.36 38.52 -7.60
CA SER A 52 -17.30 38.96 -6.21
C SER A 52 -15.88 38.76 -5.71
N GLU A 53 -15.19 39.89 -5.59
CA GLU A 53 -13.95 40.00 -4.84
C GLU A 53 -14.30 40.12 -3.36
N SER A 54 -13.56 39.41 -2.51
CA SER A 54 -13.40 39.82 -1.12
C SER A 54 -11.97 39.49 -0.69
N HIS A 55 -11.16 40.54 -0.70
CA HIS A 55 -9.89 40.61 0.01
C HIS A 55 -10.16 40.67 1.52
N SER A 56 -9.39 39.92 2.30
CA SER A 56 -9.15 40.24 3.70
C SER A 56 -7.71 39.86 4.05
N GLN A 57 -6.98 40.87 4.50
CA GLN A 57 -5.60 40.83 4.96
C GLN A 57 -5.50 40.02 6.26
N GLU A 58 -4.42 39.25 6.41
CA GLU A 58 -4.01 38.71 7.70
C GLU A 58 -2.83 39.51 8.23
N GLU A 59 -3.05 40.18 9.36
CA GLU A 59 -1.99 40.67 10.25
C GLU A 59 -1.58 39.56 11.21
N ALA A 60 -0.26 39.46 11.41
CA ALA A 60 0.37 38.49 12.27
C ALA A 60 0.26 38.90 13.74
N SER A 61 0.02 37.93 14.63
CA SER A 61 0.45 38.03 16.03
C SER A 61 0.74 36.65 16.61
N GLU A 62 1.97 36.49 17.09
CA GLU A 62 2.38 35.42 18.00
C GLU A 62 2.02 35.78 19.44
N SER A 63 1.43 34.83 20.19
CA SER A 63 1.73 34.64 21.62
C SER A 63 1.18 33.31 22.13
N ASP A 64 1.94 32.75 23.07
CA ASP A 64 1.98 31.39 23.62
C ASP A 64 0.84 30.99 24.60
N ALA A 65 0.71 29.67 24.81
CA ALA A 65 0.00 28.91 25.86
C ALA A 65 -1.53 28.60 25.77
N GLU A 66 -1.84 27.33 25.43
CA GLU A 66 -2.96 26.47 25.91
C GLU A 66 -4.41 27.01 25.81
N ALA A 67 -4.80 27.60 24.68
CA ALA A 67 -6.20 27.67 24.28
C ALA A 67 -6.49 26.63 23.19
N PRO A 68 -7.63 25.90 23.22
CA PRO A 68 -8.00 25.05 22.09
C PRO A 68 -8.04 25.92 20.83
N PRO A 69 -7.48 25.46 19.70
CA PRO A 69 -7.49 26.25 18.48
C PRO A 69 -8.93 26.63 18.17
N LYS A 70 -9.19 27.94 18.05
CA LYS A 70 -10.49 28.44 17.60
C LYS A 70 -10.62 28.08 16.13
N VAL A 71 -11.06 26.85 15.87
CA VAL A 71 -11.30 26.37 14.51
C VAL A 71 -12.65 26.93 14.09
N ASP A 72 -12.68 27.74 13.03
CA ASP A 72 -13.93 28.29 12.49
C ASP A 72 -14.82 27.13 12.03
N THR A 73 -15.85 26.85 12.84
CA THR A 73 -16.78 25.73 12.63
C THR A 73 -17.58 25.84 11.34
N SER A 74 -17.68 27.05 10.76
CA SER A 74 -18.29 27.32 9.46
C SER A 74 -17.49 26.76 8.28
N SER A 75 -16.17 26.59 8.42
CA SER A 75 -15.29 26.06 7.38
C SER A 75 -15.25 24.52 7.33
N ILE A 76 -15.74 23.87 8.40
CA ILE A 76 -15.70 22.42 8.56
C ILE A 76 -17.02 21.82 8.09
N SER A 77 -16.96 20.82 7.23
CA SER A 77 -18.15 20.11 6.79
C SER A 77 -18.80 19.32 7.94
N PHE A 78 -20.14 19.23 7.93
CA PHE A 78 -20.90 18.47 8.92
C PHE A 78 -20.45 17.00 9.02
N GLY A 79 -20.03 16.38 7.91
CA GLY A 79 -19.49 15.02 7.91
C GLY A 79 -18.18 14.89 8.69
N ALA A 80 -17.28 15.88 8.61
CA ALA A 80 -16.06 15.90 9.39
C ALA A 80 -16.34 16.04 10.89
N LEU A 81 -17.32 16.87 11.27
CA LEU A 81 -17.79 16.99 12.65
C LEU A 81 -18.37 15.67 13.17
N ALA A 82 -19.21 15.00 12.39
CA ALA A 82 -19.78 13.70 12.76
C ALA A 82 -18.70 12.61 12.94
N ARG A 83 -17.66 12.59 12.10
CA ARG A 83 -16.51 11.69 12.26
C ARG A 83 -15.74 11.99 13.54
N ALA A 84 -15.46 13.26 13.82
CA ALA A 84 -14.75 13.66 15.03
C ALA A 84 -15.53 13.20 16.27
N GLN A 85 -16.83 13.45 16.32
CA GLN A 85 -17.72 12.97 17.39
C GLN A 85 -17.69 11.44 17.52
N ALA A 86 -17.75 10.70 16.41
CA ALA A 86 -17.69 9.23 16.44
C ALA A 86 -16.33 8.69 16.95
N SER A 87 -15.22 9.38 16.64
CA SER A 87 -13.89 9.01 17.14
C SER A 87 -13.67 9.34 18.62
N LEU A 88 -14.39 10.35 19.13
CA LEU A 88 -14.35 10.76 20.54
C LEU A 88 -15.30 9.93 21.41
N ALA A 89 -16.37 9.35 20.83
CA ALA A 89 -17.24 8.43 21.55
C ALA A 89 -16.46 7.17 21.93
N PRO A 90 -16.24 6.88 23.23
CA PRO A 90 -15.53 5.68 23.63
C PRO A 90 -16.32 4.46 23.15
N SER A 91 -15.64 3.51 22.51
CA SER A 91 -16.21 2.20 22.20
C SER A 91 -16.48 1.45 23.51
N SER A 92 -17.56 1.81 24.20
CA SER A 92 -18.03 1.20 25.46
C SER A 92 -18.66 -0.18 25.25
N ARG A 93 -18.28 -0.88 24.17
CA ARG A 93 -18.54 -2.31 23.99
C ARG A 93 -17.28 -3.11 24.36
N SER A 94 -16.81 -2.88 25.59
CA SER A 94 -16.06 -3.90 26.32
C SER A 94 -16.95 -5.13 26.45
N LYS A 95 -16.62 -6.18 25.71
CA LYS A 95 -17.26 -7.49 25.87
C LYS A 95 -16.91 -8.00 27.26
N ASN A 96 -17.84 -7.89 28.20
CA ASN A 96 -17.77 -8.64 29.46
C ASN A 96 -17.81 -10.16 29.15
N PRO A 97 -16.82 -10.95 29.59
CA PRO A 97 -16.84 -12.39 29.46
C PRO A 97 -17.47 -13.00 30.71
N ARG A 98 -18.80 -13.09 30.79
CA ARG A 98 -19.47 -13.90 31.83
C ARG A 98 -20.77 -14.54 31.33
N SER A 99 -20.68 -15.80 30.94
CA SER A 99 -21.64 -16.81 31.39
C SER A 99 -20.94 -18.18 31.36
N LYS A 100 -20.75 -18.72 32.56
CA LYS A 100 -20.37 -20.12 32.79
C LYS A 100 -21.63 -20.95 32.55
N SER A 101 -21.58 -21.91 31.63
CA SER A 101 -22.54 -23.01 31.55
C SER A 101 -21.80 -24.34 31.74
N PRO A 102 -22.44 -25.34 32.38
CA PRO A 102 -21.74 -26.49 32.93
C PRO A 102 -21.45 -27.56 31.87
N LEU A 103 -20.32 -28.21 32.15
CA LEU A 103 -19.69 -29.37 31.53
C LEU A 103 -20.67 -30.44 31.00
N LEU A 104 -20.49 -30.81 29.72
CA LEU A 104 -20.83 -32.13 29.22
C LEU A 104 -19.56 -32.85 28.72
N LEU A 105 -19.46 -34.09 29.17
CA LEU A 105 -18.37 -35.07 29.03
C LEU A 105 -17.89 -35.25 27.58
N ALA A 106 -16.58 -35.07 27.36
CA ALA A 106 -15.86 -35.59 26.20
C ALA A 106 -14.66 -36.43 26.68
N PRO A 107 -14.46 -37.66 26.16
CA PRO A 107 -13.45 -38.59 26.67
C PRO A 107 -12.03 -38.18 26.30
N THR A 108 -11.17 -38.17 27.31
CA THR A 108 -9.74 -37.83 27.22
C THR A 108 -8.94 -38.95 26.57
N SER A 109 -8.42 -38.72 25.36
CA SER A 109 -7.27 -39.50 24.84
C SER A 109 -5.98 -38.80 25.23
N THR A 110 -5.42 -39.15 26.39
CA THR A 110 -4.11 -38.67 26.82
C THR A 110 -3.03 -39.66 26.39
N ARG A 111 -2.56 -39.53 25.15
CA ARG A 111 -1.27 -40.11 24.76
C ARG A 111 -0.16 -39.22 25.31
N ARG A 112 0.18 -39.41 26.59
CA ARG A 112 1.29 -38.72 27.26
C ARG A 112 2.59 -39.05 26.53
N LYS A 113 3.13 -38.07 25.79
CA LYS A 113 4.55 -38.04 25.45
C LYS A 113 5.32 -37.86 26.77
N PRO A 114 6.44 -38.56 27.02
CA PRO A 114 7.26 -38.21 28.17
C PRO A 114 7.89 -36.85 27.88
N ASP A 115 7.40 -35.82 28.55
CA ASP A 115 8.10 -34.55 28.71
C ASP A 115 9.35 -34.80 29.55
N SER A 116 10.38 -35.42 28.98
CA SER A 116 11.72 -35.33 29.54
C SER A 116 12.19 -33.90 29.26
N LYS A 117 11.85 -32.97 30.15
CA LYS A 117 12.48 -31.65 30.22
C LYS A 117 13.99 -31.87 30.14
N PRO A 118 14.72 -31.19 29.24
CA PRO A 118 16.16 -31.29 29.24
C PRO A 118 16.64 -30.81 30.60
N GLN A 119 17.25 -31.70 31.39
CA GLN A 119 17.84 -31.28 32.66
C GLN A 119 18.85 -30.16 32.35
N SER A 120 18.77 -29.09 33.13
CA SER A 120 19.64 -27.93 32.95
C SER A 120 21.09 -28.39 33.03
N LYS A 121 21.93 -27.93 32.09
CA LYS A 121 23.36 -28.21 32.13
C LYS A 121 23.91 -27.63 33.46
N PRO A 122 24.77 -28.35 34.20
CA PRO A 122 25.34 -27.83 35.44
C PRO A 122 26.08 -26.52 35.14
N LYS A 123 25.78 -25.46 35.90
CA LYS A 123 26.46 -24.17 35.77
C LYS A 123 27.75 -24.20 36.58
N ARG A 124 28.78 -23.48 36.12
CA ARG A 124 30.02 -23.27 36.89
C ARG A 124 29.73 -22.43 38.14
N SER A 125 30.45 -22.67 39.22
CA SER A 125 30.34 -21.89 40.47
C SER A 125 30.88 -20.46 40.32
N SER A 126 31.90 -20.25 39.49
CA SER A 126 32.43 -18.93 39.12
C SER A 126 32.89 -18.89 37.67
N LYS A 127 33.17 -17.69 37.13
CA LYS A 127 33.56 -17.52 35.73
C LYS A 127 34.91 -18.16 35.37
N HIS A 128 35.78 -18.30 36.36
CA HIS A 128 37.11 -18.92 36.23
C HIS A 128 37.15 -20.35 36.76
N ALA A 129 36.06 -20.88 37.31
CA ALA A 129 36.00 -22.26 37.77
C ALA A 129 35.75 -23.25 36.62
N PRO A 130 36.35 -24.46 36.68
CA PRO A 130 36.00 -25.55 35.76
C PRO A 130 34.55 -25.99 35.98
N GLN A 131 33.98 -26.64 34.96
CA GLN A 131 32.63 -27.20 35.04
C GLN A 131 32.72 -28.68 35.35
N GLU A 132 32.10 -29.10 36.45
CA GLU A 132 32.02 -30.51 36.81
C GLU A 132 31.09 -31.28 35.85
N ILE A 133 31.58 -32.42 35.36
CA ILE A 133 30.82 -33.35 34.51
C ILE A 133 30.79 -34.72 35.18
N THR A 134 29.65 -35.42 35.08
CA THR A 134 29.53 -36.76 35.66
C THR A 134 30.39 -37.77 34.91
N SER A 135 31.17 -38.58 35.64
CA SER A 135 31.98 -39.67 35.10
C SER A 135 31.17 -40.77 34.41
N LYS A 136 29.86 -40.83 34.69
CA LYS A 136 28.92 -41.77 34.04
C LYS A 136 28.61 -41.41 32.59
N LYS A 137 28.98 -40.20 32.13
CA LYS A 137 28.79 -39.77 30.74
C LYS A 137 30.08 -40.01 29.94
N PRO A 138 30.07 -40.89 28.92
CA PRO A 138 31.24 -41.09 28.07
C PRO A 138 31.54 -39.83 27.25
N VAL A 139 32.83 -39.54 27.04
CA VAL A 139 33.28 -38.42 26.19
C VAL A 139 32.89 -38.70 24.74
N SER A 140 32.28 -37.73 24.05
CA SER A 140 31.98 -37.87 22.63
C SER A 140 33.26 -37.92 21.80
N ARG A 141 33.39 -38.92 20.93
CA ARG A 141 34.53 -39.02 19.99
C ARG A 141 34.37 -38.14 18.75
N ARG A 142 33.22 -37.46 18.62
CA ARG A 142 32.87 -36.60 17.48
C ARG A 142 33.23 -35.15 17.82
N ARG A 143 34.00 -34.51 16.95
CA ARG A 143 34.21 -33.06 16.99
C ARG A 143 32.95 -32.37 16.45
N ASP A 144 32.29 -31.59 17.29
CA ASP A 144 31.19 -30.71 16.87
C ASP A 144 31.79 -29.52 16.10
N LEU A 145 32.19 -29.76 14.86
CA LEU A 145 32.52 -28.68 13.94
C LEU A 145 31.21 -27.93 13.64
N PRO A 146 31.13 -26.59 13.82
CA PRO A 146 29.98 -25.85 13.34
C PRO A 146 29.90 -26.08 11.83
N SER A 147 28.78 -26.68 11.38
CA SER A 147 28.47 -27.00 9.99
C SER A 147 28.41 -25.72 9.13
N THR A 148 29.56 -25.10 8.88
CA THR A 148 29.72 -23.91 8.03
C THR A 148 30.04 -24.27 6.59
N SER A 149 30.25 -25.55 6.30
CA SER A 149 30.47 -26.04 4.94
C SER A 149 29.31 -26.93 4.49
N VAL A 150 28.09 -26.36 4.44
CA VAL A 150 27.13 -26.83 3.44
C VAL A 150 27.69 -26.36 2.10
N ARG A 151 28.39 -27.23 1.37
CA ARG A 151 28.90 -26.94 0.03
C ARG A 151 27.82 -26.19 -0.75
N ALA A 152 28.09 -24.94 -1.12
CA ALA A 152 27.12 -24.11 -1.82
C ALA A 152 26.67 -24.90 -3.06
N LYS A 153 25.39 -25.27 -3.10
CA LYS A 153 24.84 -25.97 -4.26
C LYS A 153 25.09 -25.07 -5.48
N PRO A 154 25.56 -25.58 -6.62
CA PRO A 154 25.62 -24.78 -7.83
C PRO A 154 24.20 -24.25 -8.10
N ARG A 155 24.05 -22.93 -8.00
CA ARG A 155 22.79 -22.22 -8.27
C ARG A 155 22.95 -21.45 -9.57
N ASP A 156 21.91 -21.45 -10.38
CA ASP A 156 21.84 -20.59 -11.55
C ASP A 156 21.77 -19.13 -11.06
N PRO A 157 22.68 -18.24 -11.51
CA PRO A 157 22.69 -16.84 -11.07
C PRO A 157 21.37 -16.12 -11.38
N ARG A 158 20.62 -16.55 -12.40
CA ARG A 158 19.29 -15.99 -12.70
C ARG A 158 18.25 -16.30 -11.62
N PHE A 159 18.48 -17.31 -10.80
CA PHE A 159 17.61 -17.71 -9.69
C PHE A 159 18.30 -17.59 -8.34
N ASP A 160 19.51 -17.03 -8.29
CA ASP A 160 20.18 -16.77 -7.03
C ASP A 160 19.46 -15.64 -6.30
N SER A 161 19.11 -15.89 -5.05
CA SER A 161 18.43 -14.92 -4.20
C SER A 161 19.28 -13.68 -3.97
N LEU A 162 20.62 -13.79 -4.02
CA LEU A 162 21.53 -12.65 -3.87
C LEU A 162 21.50 -11.72 -5.08
N VAL A 163 21.37 -12.28 -6.29
CA VAL A 163 21.29 -11.52 -7.54
C VAL A 163 19.90 -10.89 -7.72
N ASN A 164 18.85 -11.60 -7.29
CA ASN A 164 17.46 -11.15 -7.44
C ASN A 164 16.85 -10.52 -6.18
N GLN A 165 17.65 -10.22 -5.15
CA GLN A 165 17.11 -9.89 -3.82
C GLN A 165 16.30 -8.59 -3.79
N SER A 166 16.56 -7.68 -4.74
CA SER A 166 15.75 -6.48 -4.92
C SER A 166 15.95 -5.90 -6.32
N TYR A 167 14.85 -5.70 -7.04
CA TYR A 167 14.85 -4.90 -8.26
C TYR A 167 15.07 -3.43 -7.89
N ASP A 168 16.25 -2.90 -8.25
CA ASP A 168 16.55 -1.48 -8.11
C ASP A 168 15.94 -0.71 -9.28
N GLU A 169 14.73 -0.18 -9.05
CA GLU A 169 13.97 0.59 -10.05
C GLU A 169 14.79 1.74 -10.65
N VAL A 170 15.66 2.38 -9.84
CA VAL A 170 16.45 3.54 -10.28
C VAL A 170 17.55 3.12 -11.25
N LYS A 171 18.27 2.03 -10.93
CA LYS A 171 19.30 1.49 -11.83
C LYS A 171 18.70 0.97 -13.12
N ALA A 172 17.60 0.23 -13.04
CA ALA A 172 16.91 -0.27 -14.22
C ALA A 172 16.41 0.89 -15.09
N ARG A 173 15.81 1.92 -14.51
CA ARG A 173 15.34 3.09 -15.26
C ARG A 173 16.48 3.85 -15.93
N ARG A 174 17.67 3.91 -15.33
CA ARG A 174 18.87 4.48 -15.96
C ARG A 174 19.41 3.60 -17.08
N ALA A 175 19.53 2.29 -16.86
CA ALA A 175 20.05 1.34 -17.86
C ALA A 175 19.13 1.23 -19.09
N TYR A 176 17.82 1.35 -18.89
CA TYR A 176 16.81 1.24 -19.94
C TYR A 176 16.15 2.58 -20.27
N ALA A 177 16.86 3.70 -20.10
CA ALA A 177 16.34 5.04 -20.40
C ALA A 177 15.95 5.20 -21.88
N PHE A 178 16.65 4.51 -22.79
CA PHE A 178 16.36 4.51 -24.23
C PHE A 178 14.93 4.04 -24.54
N LEU A 179 14.31 3.19 -23.70
CA LEU A 179 12.94 2.72 -23.92
C LEU A 179 11.91 3.85 -23.97
N ASP A 180 12.22 5.02 -23.39
CA ASP A 180 11.33 6.18 -23.46
C ASP A 180 11.28 6.75 -24.89
N GLU A 181 12.40 6.74 -25.61
CA GLU A 181 12.46 7.15 -27.02
C GLU A 181 11.65 6.20 -27.91
N TYR A 182 11.77 4.88 -27.69
CA TYR A 182 11.00 3.85 -28.41
C TYR A 182 9.50 3.95 -28.15
N ARG A 183 9.10 4.26 -26.91
CA ARG A 183 7.67 4.48 -26.59
C ARG A 183 7.12 5.71 -27.30
N ASP A 184 7.94 6.75 -27.43
CA ASP A 184 7.53 7.98 -28.10
C ASP A 184 7.40 7.78 -29.62
N SER A 185 8.30 7.02 -30.24
CA SER A 185 8.15 6.60 -31.63
C SER A 185 6.94 5.68 -31.82
N GLU A 186 6.70 4.70 -30.93
CA GLU A 186 5.52 3.82 -30.98
C GLU A 186 4.22 4.65 -30.94
N VAL A 187 4.12 5.65 -30.06
CA VAL A 187 2.96 6.54 -30.00
C VAL A 187 2.82 7.39 -31.28
N ALA A 188 3.92 7.90 -31.84
CA ALA A 188 3.89 8.66 -33.08
C ALA A 188 3.43 7.81 -34.28
N GLU A 189 3.93 6.58 -34.38
CA GLU A 189 3.53 5.60 -35.40
C GLU A 189 2.05 5.25 -35.29
N LEU A 190 1.56 4.93 -34.08
CA LEU A 190 0.15 4.64 -33.85
C LEU A 190 -0.74 5.83 -34.19
N ARG A 191 -0.31 7.06 -33.89
CA ARG A 191 -1.04 8.27 -34.30
C ARG A 191 -1.09 8.42 -35.83
N ALA A 192 -0.01 8.09 -36.53
CA ALA A 192 0.00 8.09 -37.99
C ALA A 192 -0.91 6.98 -38.56
N GLN A 193 -0.89 5.78 -37.96
CA GLN A 193 -1.79 4.69 -38.33
C GLN A 193 -3.26 5.07 -38.13
N ALA A 194 -3.63 5.64 -36.98
CA ALA A 194 -5.00 6.09 -36.69
C ALA A 194 -5.54 7.12 -37.71
N LYS A 195 -4.65 7.93 -38.31
CA LYS A 195 -5.02 8.89 -39.36
C LYS A 195 -5.23 8.22 -40.71
N ARG A 196 -4.51 7.13 -41.01
CA ARG A 196 -4.57 6.40 -42.27
C ARG A 196 -5.71 5.38 -42.32
N THR A 197 -6.02 4.75 -41.19
CA THR A 197 -7.08 3.74 -41.08
C THR A 197 -8.46 4.37 -41.30
N LYS A 198 -9.24 3.77 -42.21
CA LYS A 198 -10.62 4.16 -42.51
C LYS A 198 -11.64 3.38 -41.68
N ASP A 199 -11.31 2.14 -41.32
CA ASP A 199 -12.18 1.28 -40.51
C ASP A 199 -12.35 1.85 -39.10
N ALA A 200 -13.60 2.03 -38.68
CA ALA A 200 -13.94 2.65 -37.40
C ALA A 200 -13.44 1.83 -36.20
N ASP A 201 -13.72 0.52 -36.21
CA ASP A 201 -13.33 -0.38 -35.12
C ASP A 201 -11.81 -0.47 -34.95
N ALA A 202 -11.07 -0.58 -36.05
CA ALA A 202 -9.61 -0.62 -36.02
C ALA A 202 -9.03 0.72 -35.53
N LYS A 203 -9.61 1.85 -35.96
CA LYS A 203 -9.21 3.19 -35.51
C LYS A 203 -9.47 3.37 -34.02
N GLU A 204 -10.58 2.88 -33.49
CA GLU A 204 -10.84 2.89 -32.04
C GLU A 204 -9.83 2.06 -31.26
N GLN A 205 -9.49 0.86 -31.73
CA GLN A 205 -8.48 0.02 -31.08
C GLN A 205 -7.12 0.73 -31.01
N ILE A 206 -6.72 1.39 -32.10
CA ILE A 206 -5.48 2.19 -32.14
C ILE A 206 -5.55 3.38 -31.16
N LYS A 207 -6.68 4.12 -31.12
CA LYS A 207 -6.88 5.21 -30.15
C LYS A 207 -6.79 4.70 -28.71
N ARG A 208 -7.44 3.59 -28.38
CA ARG A 208 -7.39 2.96 -27.04
C ARG A 208 -5.95 2.59 -26.67
N ARG A 209 -5.18 2.08 -27.63
CA ARG A 209 -3.76 1.76 -27.44
C ARG A 209 -2.93 3.01 -27.16
N ILE A 210 -3.11 4.08 -27.94
CA ILE A 210 -2.45 5.38 -27.73
C ILE A 210 -2.76 5.90 -26.31
N MET A 211 -4.03 5.91 -25.91
CA MET A 211 -4.44 6.36 -24.57
C MET A 211 -3.78 5.52 -23.47
N SER A 212 -3.68 4.21 -23.65
CA SER A 212 -2.99 3.31 -22.69
C SER A 212 -1.52 3.65 -22.54
N LEU A 213 -0.81 3.87 -23.66
CA LEU A 213 0.61 4.23 -23.67
C LEU A 213 0.85 5.60 -23.04
N GLU A 214 0.05 6.60 -23.41
CA GLU A 214 0.13 7.95 -22.84
C GLU A 214 -0.16 7.94 -21.33
N SER A 215 -1.15 7.16 -20.88
CA SER A 215 -1.46 7.00 -19.46
C SER A 215 -0.28 6.39 -18.69
N LYS A 216 0.36 5.36 -19.25
CA LYS A 216 1.58 4.75 -18.69
C LYS A 216 2.73 5.75 -18.62
N LYS A 217 2.97 6.52 -19.69
CA LYS A 217 3.99 7.58 -19.73
C LYS A 217 3.74 8.64 -18.65
N ARG A 218 2.51 9.15 -18.54
CA ARG A 218 2.11 10.13 -17.51
C ARG A 218 2.24 9.56 -16.09
N ALA A 219 2.00 8.27 -15.89
CA ALA A 219 2.18 7.62 -14.59
C ALA A 219 3.67 7.48 -14.22
N GLN A 220 4.52 7.18 -15.19
CA GLN A 220 5.98 7.12 -15.01
C GLN A 220 6.55 8.51 -14.71
N GLN A 221 6.19 9.53 -15.48
CA GLN A 221 6.60 10.92 -15.24
C GLN A 221 6.25 11.37 -13.81
N ARG A 222 5.04 11.05 -13.34
CA ARG A 222 4.63 11.34 -11.95
C ARG A 222 5.56 10.70 -10.91
N LYS A 223 6.01 9.45 -11.13
CA LYS A 223 6.98 8.79 -10.25
C LYS A 223 8.36 9.43 -10.35
N ASP A 224 8.79 9.80 -11.54
CA ASP A 224 10.08 10.44 -11.77
C ASP A 224 10.16 11.80 -11.09
N ASP A 225 9.09 12.60 -11.15
CA ASP A 225 9.00 13.90 -10.47
C ASP A 225 9.03 13.75 -8.94
N GLU A 226 8.35 12.73 -8.42
CA GLU A 226 8.41 12.36 -6.99
C GLU A 226 9.84 12.02 -6.58
N MET A 227 10.53 11.19 -7.37
CA MET A 227 11.91 10.79 -7.10
C MET A 227 12.90 11.95 -7.23
N ARG A 228 12.70 12.85 -8.21
CA ARG A 228 13.50 14.06 -8.40
C ARG A 228 13.39 14.99 -7.21
N LEU A 229 12.17 15.28 -6.74
CA LEU A 229 11.93 16.12 -5.56
C LEU A 229 12.64 15.55 -4.32
N LEU A 230 12.50 14.25 -4.07
CA LEU A 230 13.18 13.59 -2.95
C LEU A 230 14.70 13.57 -3.10
N ALA A 231 15.22 13.55 -4.33
CA ALA A 231 16.66 13.62 -4.59
C ALA A 231 17.20 15.04 -4.38
N GLU A 232 16.47 16.06 -4.84
CA GLU A 232 16.79 17.48 -4.62
C GLU A 232 16.86 17.80 -3.13
N HIS A 233 15.85 17.40 -2.35
CA HIS A 233 15.87 17.60 -0.90
C HIS A 233 17.06 16.89 -0.25
N ARG A 234 17.33 15.63 -0.62
CA ARG A 234 18.50 14.91 -0.10
C ARG A 234 19.83 15.57 -0.47
N ARG A 235 19.89 16.24 -1.62
CA ARG A 235 21.08 17.00 -2.04
C ARG A 235 21.25 18.26 -1.19
N GLN A 236 20.19 19.04 -1.00
CA GLN A 236 20.20 20.23 -0.14
C GLN A 236 20.61 19.88 1.30
N GLU A 237 20.02 18.83 1.87
CA GLU A 237 20.38 18.36 3.21
C GLU A 237 21.83 17.90 3.31
N LYS A 238 22.36 17.22 2.28
CA LYS A 238 23.78 16.87 2.25
C LYS A 238 24.69 18.09 2.27
N GLU A 239 24.32 19.16 1.55
CA GLU A 239 25.07 20.42 1.53
C GLU A 239 25.01 21.11 2.92
N LEU A 240 23.84 21.13 3.57
CA LEU A 240 23.70 21.65 4.94
C LEU A 240 24.50 20.85 5.98
N VAL A 241 24.53 19.52 5.84
CA VAL A 241 25.32 18.63 6.70
C VAL A 241 26.82 18.84 6.47
N ALA A 242 27.24 19.05 5.22
CA ALA A 242 28.63 19.39 4.91
C ALA A 242 29.05 20.73 5.56
N GLN A 243 28.11 21.67 5.73
CA GLN A 243 28.30 22.90 6.51
C GLN A 243 28.29 22.69 8.03
N GLY A 244 28.05 21.47 8.52
CA GLY A 244 28.04 21.11 9.94
C GLY A 244 26.66 21.16 10.60
N LYS A 245 25.57 21.40 9.85
CA LYS A 245 24.20 21.30 10.40
C LYS A 245 23.82 19.83 10.63
N LYS A 246 22.84 19.61 11.51
CA LYS A 246 22.34 18.26 11.78
C LYS A 246 21.54 17.74 10.57
N PRO A 247 21.72 16.48 10.15
CA PRO A 247 20.97 15.91 9.02
C PRO A 247 19.48 15.90 9.32
N PHE A 248 18.68 16.50 8.42
CA PHE A 248 17.23 16.51 8.55
C PHE A 248 16.57 15.66 7.45
N TYR A 249 15.56 14.89 7.84
CA TYR A 249 14.79 14.04 6.93
C TYR A 249 13.32 14.40 7.03
N LEU A 250 12.74 14.88 5.93
CA LEU A 250 11.31 15.22 5.86
C LEU A 250 10.45 14.02 6.20
N LYS A 251 9.37 14.28 6.95
CA LYS A 251 8.32 13.29 7.17
C LYS A 251 7.61 13.00 5.84
N ARG A 252 7.03 11.80 5.70
CA ARG A 252 6.26 11.41 4.51
C ARG A 252 5.09 12.37 4.20
N SER A 253 4.49 12.98 5.22
CA SER A 253 3.44 13.99 5.05
C SER A 253 3.97 15.26 4.39
N GLU A 254 5.15 15.72 4.79
CA GLU A 254 5.80 16.93 4.26
C GLU A 254 6.29 16.69 2.83
N GLN A 255 6.86 15.52 2.54
CA GLN A 255 7.21 15.11 1.17
C GLN A 255 6.00 15.18 0.23
N LYS A 256 4.83 14.71 0.70
CA LYS A 256 3.58 14.79 -0.06
C LYS A 256 3.09 16.23 -0.25
N LYS A 257 3.26 17.10 0.77
CA LYS A 257 2.93 18.52 0.65
C LYS A 257 3.79 19.19 -0.42
N GLN A 258 5.11 19.00 -0.36
CA GLN A 258 6.04 19.56 -1.35
C GLN A 258 5.74 19.07 -2.78
N LEU A 259 5.41 17.78 -2.93
CA LEU A 259 4.99 17.22 -4.20
C LEU A 259 3.70 17.89 -4.71
N LEU A 260 2.72 18.10 -3.83
CA LEU A 260 1.45 18.74 -4.20
C LEU A 260 1.64 20.21 -4.55
N THR A 261 2.47 20.95 -3.82
CA THR A 261 2.77 22.36 -4.14
C THR A 261 3.41 22.45 -5.52
N LYS A 262 4.45 21.67 -5.80
CA LYS A 262 5.07 21.62 -7.14
C LYS A 262 4.08 21.24 -8.25
N ARG A 263 3.15 20.30 -7.99
CA ARG A 263 2.09 19.94 -8.95
C ARG A 263 1.15 21.11 -9.23
N PHE A 264 0.70 21.82 -8.20
CA PHE A 264 -0.20 22.96 -8.40
C PHE A 264 0.50 24.18 -8.99
N GLU A 265 1.79 24.39 -8.69
CA GLU A 265 2.62 25.42 -9.31
C GLU A 265 2.78 25.19 -10.82
N SER A 266 2.83 23.94 -11.27
CA SER A 266 2.92 23.60 -12.70
C SER A 266 1.61 23.77 -13.49
N LEU A 267 0.47 23.95 -12.80
CA LEU A 267 -0.85 24.03 -13.41
C LEU A 267 -1.32 25.49 -13.53
N THR A 268 -2.19 25.77 -14.50
CA THR A 268 -2.82 27.10 -14.62
C THR A 268 -3.89 27.30 -13.55
N LYS A 269 -4.21 28.55 -13.19
CA LYS A 269 -5.22 28.89 -12.17
C LYS A 269 -6.55 28.15 -12.39
N SER A 270 -7.07 28.15 -13.62
CA SER A 270 -8.32 27.45 -13.97
C SER A 270 -8.23 25.93 -13.81
N GLN A 271 -7.08 25.33 -14.10
CA GLN A 271 -6.85 23.90 -13.89
C GLN A 271 -6.75 23.55 -12.40
N VAL A 272 -6.14 24.43 -11.60
CA VAL A 272 -6.08 24.30 -10.14
C VAL A 272 -7.49 24.38 -9.55
N ASP A 273 -8.30 25.37 -9.94
CA ASP A 273 -9.67 25.54 -9.47
C ASP A 273 -10.54 24.32 -9.81
N ARG A 274 -10.49 23.87 -11.08
CA ARG A 274 -11.18 22.63 -11.51
C ARG A 274 -10.71 21.41 -10.70
N ALA A 275 -9.43 21.29 -10.39
CA ALA A 275 -8.90 20.19 -9.59
C ALA A 275 -9.37 20.25 -8.13
N ILE A 276 -9.45 21.45 -7.55
CA ILE A 276 -9.96 21.69 -6.19
C ILE A 276 -11.45 21.40 -6.14
N GLU A 277 -12.25 21.88 -7.10
CA GLU A 277 -13.68 21.62 -7.20
C GLU A 277 -13.99 20.12 -7.33
N ARG A 278 -13.26 19.39 -8.20
CA ARG A 278 -13.41 17.93 -8.30
C ARG A 278 -13.10 17.24 -6.98
N LYS A 279 -12.07 17.69 -6.25
CA LYS A 279 -11.76 17.17 -4.90
C LYS A 279 -12.88 17.50 -3.91
N ARG A 280 -13.40 18.73 -3.90
CA ARG A 280 -14.53 19.15 -3.04
C ARG A 280 -15.77 18.31 -3.30
N LYS A 281 -16.17 18.12 -4.57
CA LYS A 281 -17.30 17.25 -4.97
C LYS A 281 -17.09 15.79 -4.52
N LYS A 282 -15.87 15.26 -4.67
CA LYS A 282 -15.54 13.89 -4.23
C LYS A 282 -15.63 13.74 -2.70
N VAL A 283 -15.09 14.70 -1.96
CA VAL A 283 -15.16 14.70 -0.48
C VAL A 283 -16.60 14.83 -0.02
N ALA A 284 -17.37 15.76 -0.57
CA ALA A 284 -18.80 15.90 -0.27
C ALA A 284 -19.60 14.63 -0.59
N GLY A 285 -19.30 13.95 -1.70
CA GLY A 285 -19.91 12.66 -2.04
C GLY A 285 -19.55 11.54 -1.06
N GLN A 286 -18.31 11.51 -0.55
CA GLN A 286 -17.90 10.57 0.50
C GLN A 286 -18.59 10.87 1.82
N GLU A 287 -18.67 12.13 2.22
CA GLU A 287 -19.35 12.57 3.44
C GLU A 287 -20.83 12.18 3.43
N LYS A 288 -21.55 12.40 2.32
CA LYS A 288 -22.95 11.97 2.18
C LYS A 288 -23.12 10.46 2.37
N LYS A 289 -22.25 9.65 1.77
CA LYS A 289 -22.27 8.18 1.91
C LYS A 289 -22.02 7.75 3.35
N GLU A 290 -21.09 8.42 4.02
CA GLU A 290 -20.75 8.11 5.41
C GLU A 290 -21.82 8.54 6.41
N LEU A 291 -22.44 9.70 6.21
CA LEU A 291 -23.61 10.10 6.99
C LEU A 291 -24.73 9.07 6.86
N GLY A 292 -24.99 8.59 5.64
CA GLY A 292 -25.93 7.49 5.41
C GLY A 292 -25.53 6.19 6.11
N ALA A 293 -24.24 5.84 6.13
CA ALA A 293 -23.74 4.67 6.86
C ALA A 293 -23.89 4.81 8.38
N LEU A 294 -23.57 5.98 8.94
CA LEU A 294 -23.71 6.26 10.37
C LEU A 294 -25.18 6.20 10.83
N GLN A 295 -26.11 6.71 10.02
CA GLN A 295 -27.56 6.59 10.30
C GLN A 295 -28.04 5.13 10.27
N ARG A 296 -27.65 4.35 9.25
CA ARG A 296 -28.04 2.92 9.14
C ARG A 296 -27.54 2.05 10.28
N VAL A 297 -26.38 2.37 10.86
CA VAL A 297 -25.85 1.62 12.01
C VAL A 297 -26.66 1.93 13.28
N ARG A 298 -27.14 3.15 13.44
CA ARG A 298 -27.95 3.56 14.60
C ARG A 298 -29.36 2.98 14.57
N SER A 299 -29.97 2.79 13.40
CA SER A 299 -31.33 2.22 13.27
C SER A 299 -31.40 0.69 13.34
N ARG A 300 -30.26 0.00 13.52
CA ARG A 300 -30.16 -1.48 13.60
C ARG A 300 -30.06 -2.00 15.04
N HIS A 301 -30.27 -1.13 16.01
CA HIS A 301 -30.37 -1.45 17.45
C HIS A 301 -31.73 -0.99 17.96
#